data_AF-A0A0E0KUJ8-F1
#
_entry.id   AF-A0A0E0KUJ8-F1
#
_cell.length_a   1.000
_cell.length_b   1.000
_cell.length_c   1.000
_cell.angle_alpha   90.00
_cell.angle_beta   90.00
_cell.angle_gamma   90.00
#
_symmetry.space_group_name_H-M   'P 1'
#
loop_
_entity.id
_entity.type
_entity.pdbx_description
1 polymer ?
#
loop_
_entity_poly.entity_id
_entity_poly.type
_entity_poly.pdbx_seq_one_letter_code
_entity_poly.pdbx_strand_id
1 'polypeptide(L)'
;MPSQRQRNRQPPPPHRRLRRELVGGAGGAWATTKPPERTANHMLGLLRRAAVASDAASAPAASLRQFQNAYHRSNERLFPCRDQEVSYGLNWAIAGRGVVVKDKVFHNLETSELQKGGAAYTERLSGIPLHVRGNVISGIPDVSRAQFAKLLKLVTFHLSSISSLYVQDGAVGSSVECDAKVRVISDNPSAVLLLSNILWKTPDRSISHDTCPLTIYVASSISANVRNSLGFGSQYANGFAAADIERSSLILCGKAFADSAMLKGALSALTAPVLSARGGLRFPGWLQSFGGSAVLLFAPVDVIKSLKLQDVLVSTDSGVVVSSKGSNVLFATKAREPNLFTRPTQVIIVSSDSTYALPAVSKLSPGQAAYHFLAGYCDGKFIPAYSKDPSPLDPIALANSLFSYLKEDNTPTYLINAKSSGKYIDGKEFMRLIEVLLSNNLPDRKSEDIRVGELKGKYKSFLSNKFGKYLPKEFSF
;
A
#
# COMPACT_ATOMS: atom_id res chain seq x y z
N MET A 1 -31.84 -53.70 -15.47
CA MET A 1 -33.21 -53.27 -15.13
C MET A 1 -33.61 -53.97 -13.85
N PRO A 2 -34.16 -53.30 -12.81
CA PRO A 2 -35.18 -52.25 -12.93
C PRO A 2 -34.73 -50.86 -12.45
N SER A 3 -35.68 -49.96 -12.21
CA SER A 3 -35.52 -48.53 -11.92
C SER A 3 -35.43 -48.19 -10.42
N GLN A 4 -34.88 -47.02 -10.10
CA GLN A 4 -35.08 -46.34 -8.82
C GLN A 4 -35.76 -44.98 -9.02
N ARG A 5 -36.63 -44.61 -8.07
CA ARG A 5 -37.50 -43.44 -8.14
C ARG A 5 -36.82 -42.20 -7.55
N GLN A 6 -36.95 -41.06 -8.21
CA GLN A 6 -36.74 -39.76 -7.58
C GLN A 6 -37.74 -39.56 -6.42
N ARG A 7 -37.33 -38.85 -5.36
CA ARG A 7 -38.23 -38.22 -4.38
C ARG A 7 -37.78 -36.79 -4.12
N ASN A 8 -38.65 -35.83 -4.43
CA ASN A 8 -38.47 -34.43 -4.04
C ASN A 8 -38.47 -34.28 -2.51
N ARG A 9 -37.73 -33.28 -2.01
CA ARG A 9 -37.90 -32.72 -0.67
C ARG A 9 -38.06 -31.20 -0.78
N GLN A 10 -39.23 -30.70 -0.40
CA GLN A 10 -39.44 -29.27 -0.17
C GLN A 10 -39.10 -28.91 1.30
N PRO A 11 -38.70 -27.66 1.59
CA PRO A 11 -38.42 -27.21 2.96
C PRO A 11 -39.71 -26.78 3.71
N PRO A 12 -39.73 -26.86 5.06
CA PRO A 12 -40.84 -26.37 5.90
C PRO A 12 -40.83 -24.83 6.11
N PRO A 13 -41.94 -24.23 6.61
CA PRO A 13 -42.19 -22.78 6.58
C PRO A 13 -41.66 -21.98 7.81
N PRO A 14 -41.63 -20.63 7.74
CA PRO A 14 -41.09 -19.77 8.80
C PRO A 14 -42.11 -19.40 9.91
N HIS A 15 -41.61 -19.22 11.14
CA HIS A 15 -42.42 -18.72 12.27
C HIS A 15 -42.54 -17.18 12.31
N ARG A 16 -43.66 -16.70 12.85
CA ARG A 16 -44.07 -15.28 12.87
C ARG A 16 -43.49 -14.47 14.03
N ARG A 17 -43.42 -13.15 13.83
CA ARG A 17 -43.29 -12.13 14.89
C ARG A 17 -44.49 -12.13 15.84
N LEU A 18 -44.29 -11.66 17.06
CA LEU A 18 -45.33 -11.04 17.90
C LEU A 18 -44.90 -9.65 18.38
N ARG A 19 -45.89 -8.82 18.72
CA ARG A 19 -45.77 -7.40 19.13
C ARG A 19 -46.67 -7.18 20.35
N ARG A 20 -46.23 -6.35 21.31
CA ARG A 20 -46.98 -5.59 22.34
C ARG A 20 -45.93 -4.82 23.17
N GLU A 21 -46.03 -3.53 23.57
CA GLU A 21 -47.15 -2.63 23.94
C GLU A 21 -47.86 -3.06 25.24
N LEU A 22 -48.07 -2.23 26.29
CA LEU A 22 -47.64 -0.86 26.64
C LEU A 22 -48.04 -0.60 28.14
N VAL A 23 -47.76 0.59 28.72
CA VAL A 23 -48.23 1.08 30.06
C VAL A 23 -47.58 0.38 31.30
N GLY A 24 -47.35 1.01 32.47
CA GLY A 24 -47.33 2.43 32.86
C GLY A 24 -47.60 2.70 34.37
N GLY A 25 -46.96 3.74 34.95
CA GLY A 25 -47.17 4.23 36.34
C GLY A 25 -46.36 3.53 37.45
N ALA A 26 -46.23 4.06 38.69
CA ALA A 26 -46.41 5.44 39.21
C ALA A 26 -45.85 5.57 40.66
N GLY A 27 -45.52 6.81 41.12
CA GLY A 27 -45.36 7.18 42.54
C GLY A 27 -43.93 7.42 43.07
N GLY A 28 -43.72 8.49 43.85
CA GLY A 28 -42.43 8.78 44.53
C GLY A 28 -42.16 10.26 44.88
N ALA A 29 -42.77 10.77 45.95
CA ALA A 29 -42.52 12.11 46.56
C ALA A 29 -41.35 12.04 47.59
N TRP A 30 -40.72 13.10 48.14
CA TRP A 30 -40.91 14.58 48.14
C TRP A 30 -39.61 15.29 48.66
N ALA A 31 -39.51 16.63 48.52
CA ALA A 31 -38.62 17.62 49.20
C ALA A 31 -37.08 17.38 49.29
N THR A 32 -36.10 18.30 49.06
CA THR A 32 -35.91 19.78 49.02
C THR A 32 -35.63 20.52 50.34
N THR A 33 -34.40 21.03 50.54
CA THR A 33 -34.06 22.36 51.17
C THR A 33 -32.56 22.72 51.08
N LYS A 34 -32.20 24.00 51.27
CA LYS A 34 -30.86 24.67 51.16
C LYS A 34 -30.98 26.13 51.70
N PRO A 35 -29.91 26.97 51.93
CA PRO A 35 -28.47 26.72 52.10
C PRO A 35 -28.01 26.88 53.59
N PRO A 36 -27.43 27.97 54.18
CA PRO A 36 -27.00 29.31 53.73
C PRO A 36 -25.45 29.52 53.65
N GLU A 37 -24.84 30.54 54.30
CA GLU A 37 -23.63 31.24 53.79
C GLU A 37 -22.82 32.07 54.84
N ARG A 38 -21.55 32.44 54.51
CA ARG A 38 -20.62 33.46 55.14
C ARG A 38 -19.92 33.04 56.47
N THR A 39 -18.78 33.62 56.90
CA THR A 39 -18.00 34.85 56.53
C THR A 39 -16.50 34.58 56.34
N ALA A 40 -15.74 35.58 55.86
CA ALA A 40 -14.28 35.56 55.75
C ALA A 40 -13.61 36.57 56.72
N ASN A 41 -12.39 36.25 57.19
CA ASN A 41 -11.25 37.19 57.42
C ASN A 41 -10.11 36.51 58.19
N HIS A 42 -8.90 36.44 57.62
CA HIS A 42 -7.69 37.01 58.25
C HIS A 42 -6.47 37.07 57.29
N MET A 43 -6.09 38.30 56.93
CA MET A 43 -4.73 38.81 56.63
C MET A 43 -3.80 38.09 55.63
N LEU A 44 -3.52 38.81 54.52
CA LEU A 44 -2.25 38.73 53.80
C LEU A 44 -1.13 39.48 54.58
N GLY A 45 0.13 39.09 54.35
CA GLY A 45 1.33 39.83 54.75
C GLY A 45 2.27 39.02 55.66
N LEU A 46 3.59 39.20 55.66
CA LEU A 46 4.46 40.12 54.89
C LEU A 46 5.91 39.58 54.90
N LEU A 47 6.66 39.77 53.79
CA LEU A 47 8.14 39.63 53.66
C LEU A 47 8.73 38.20 53.91
N ARG A 48 9.68 37.62 53.15
CA ARG A 48 10.66 38.07 52.12
C ARG A 48 11.97 38.72 52.65
N ARG A 49 12.90 37.91 53.20
CA ARG A 49 14.38 38.08 53.12
C ARG A 49 15.15 36.88 53.74
N ALA A 50 16.33 36.56 53.18
CA ALA A 50 17.35 35.57 53.62
C ALA A 50 16.87 34.11 53.90
N ALA A 51 17.40 33.02 53.34
CA ALA A 51 18.66 32.66 52.67
C ALA A 51 19.89 32.49 53.57
N VAL A 52 20.19 31.24 53.96
CA VAL A 52 21.50 30.58 54.22
C VAL A 52 21.24 29.05 54.30
N ALA A 53 22.28 28.22 54.07
CA ALA A 53 22.40 26.74 54.11
C ALA A 53 21.32 25.88 54.83
N SER A 54 21.05 24.61 54.49
CA SER A 54 21.97 23.57 53.97
C SER A 54 21.28 22.44 53.18
N ASP A 55 22.07 21.49 52.65
CA ASP A 55 21.71 20.36 51.77
C ASP A 55 20.62 19.38 52.25
N ALA A 56 19.85 18.83 51.30
CA ALA A 56 19.67 17.36 51.09
C ALA A 56 18.56 17.03 50.05
N ALA A 57 18.83 17.12 48.72
CA ALA A 57 17.84 16.72 47.70
C ALA A 57 18.44 16.34 46.32
N SER A 58 19.01 15.12 46.15
CA SER A 58 19.47 14.67 44.82
C SER A 58 19.53 13.14 44.61
N ALA A 59 18.42 12.53 44.20
CA ALA A 59 18.38 11.18 43.59
C ALA A 59 17.13 11.05 42.70
N PRO A 60 17.23 11.42 41.40
CA PRO A 60 17.49 10.35 40.42
C PRO A 60 18.41 10.74 39.24
N ALA A 61 18.89 11.99 39.16
CA ALA A 61 19.65 12.47 38.00
C ALA A 61 21.10 11.94 37.91
N ALA A 62 21.68 11.51 39.02
CA ALA A 62 23.07 11.05 39.09
C ALA A 62 23.28 9.69 38.39
N SER A 63 22.34 8.75 38.56
CA SER A 63 22.43 7.40 37.98
C SER A 63 22.37 7.43 36.45
N LEU A 64 21.52 8.27 35.86
CA LEU A 64 21.45 8.46 34.40
C LEU A 64 22.78 8.96 33.82
N ARG A 65 23.43 9.93 34.47
CA ARG A 65 24.76 10.41 34.04
C ARG A 65 25.87 9.38 34.24
N GLN A 66 25.81 8.56 35.29
CA GLN A 66 26.75 7.45 35.45
C GLN A 66 26.57 6.38 34.37
N PHE A 67 25.34 6.03 34.00
CA PHE A 67 25.06 5.11 32.88
C PHE A 67 25.56 5.65 31.53
N GLN A 68 25.30 6.93 31.23
CA GLN A 68 25.79 7.56 29.99
C GLN A 68 27.32 7.63 29.93
N ASN A 69 27.99 7.97 31.04
CA ASN A 69 29.44 8.05 31.09
C ASN A 69 30.12 6.66 31.09
N ALA A 70 29.45 5.62 31.61
CA ALA A 70 29.90 4.24 31.47
C ALA A 70 29.87 3.80 29.99
N TYR A 71 28.78 4.11 29.28
CA TYR A 71 28.59 3.80 27.86
C TYR A 71 29.69 4.41 26.97
N HIS A 72 30.14 5.63 27.26
CA HIS A 72 31.24 6.26 26.53
C HIS A 72 32.62 5.69 26.88
N ARG A 73 32.85 5.21 28.11
CA ARG A 73 34.18 4.69 28.54
C ARG A 73 34.47 3.26 28.08
N SER A 74 33.46 2.45 27.78
CA SER A 74 33.67 1.08 27.29
C SER A 74 34.14 1.00 25.83
N ASN A 75 34.12 2.12 25.09
CA ASN A 75 34.22 2.10 23.62
C ASN A 75 35.63 2.39 23.05
N GLU A 76 36.66 2.56 23.88
CA GLU A 76 38.01 2.94 23.42
C GLU A 76 39.06 1.83 23.43
N ARG A 77 38.88 0.72 24.17
CA ARG A 77 39.91 -0.34 24.29
C ARG A 77 39.33 -1.74 24.44
N LEU A 78 39.20 -2.46 23.32
CA LEU A 78 39.58 -3.87 23.15
C LEU A 78 39.31 -4.33 21.70
N PHE A 79 40.37 -4.49 20.90
CA PHE A 79 40.37 -5.30 19.68
C PHE A 79 41.35 -6.45 19.90
N PRO A 80 40.94 -7.69 19.62
CA PRO A 80 41.45 -8.32 18.40
C PRO A 80 40.39 -9.05 17.56
N CYS A 81 40.76 -9.37 16.32
CA CYS A 81 39.95 -9.94 15.23
C CYS A 81 38.90 -9.00 14.61
N ARG A 82 38.69 -9.16 13.29
CA ARG A 82 37.63 -8.48 12.51
C ARG A 82 36.46 -9.45 12.29
N ASP A 83 35.84 -9.89 13.38
CA ASP A 83 34.55 -10.57 13.31
C ASP A 83 33.41 -9.54 13.22
N GLN A 84 32.35 -9.91 12.49
CA GLN A 84 31.33 -8.98 12.01
C GLN A 84 30.50 -8.38 13.18
N GLU A 85 30.43 -7.05 13.27
CA GLU A 85 29.88 -6.34 14.43
C GLU A 85 28.44 -6.76 14.76
N VAL A 86 28.23 -7.21 16.01
CA VAL A 86 26.90 -7.63 16.49
C VAL A 86 26.05 -6.41 16.78
N SER A 87 25.24 -5.99 15.80
CA SER A 87 24.32 -4.86 15.94
C SER A 87 23.17 -5.18 16.90
N TYR A 88 23.39 -4.94 18.19
CA TYR A 88 22.37 -5.11 19.25
C TYR A 88 21.08 -4.35 18.93
N GLY A 89 21.17 -3.13 18.39
CA GLY A 89 20.01 -2.33 18.00
C GLY A 89 19.15 -3.00 16.92
N LEU A 90 19.79 -3.67 15.95
CA LEU A 90 19.09 -4.47 14.95
C LEU A 90 18.46 -5.71 15.57
N ASN A 91 19.17 -6.44 16.44
CA ASN A 91 18.64 -7.62 17.12
C ASN A 91 17.39 -7.29 17.96
N TRP A 92 17.39 -6.16 18.68
CA TRP A 92 16.20 -5.66 19.39
C TRP A 92 15.05 -5.30 18.44
N ALA A 93 15.34 -4.65 17.29
CA ALA A 93 14.32 -4.30 16.31
C ALA A 93 13.72 -5.53 15.59
N ILE A 94 14.47 -6.63 15.48
CA ILE A 94 14.00 -7.94 14.99
C ILE A 94 13.18 -8.66 16.08
N ALA A 95 13.63 -8.63 17.34
CA ALA A 95 12.89 -9.17 18.50
C ALA A 95 11.52 -8.48 18.69
N GLY A 96 11.44 -7.16 18.44
CA GLY A 96 10.18 -6.41 18.40
C GLY A 96 9.20 -6.86 17.29
N ARG A 97 9.64 -7.71 16.35
CA ARG A 97 8.81 -8.38 15.33
C ARG A 97 8.57 -9.86 15.64
N GLY A 98 8.91 -10.32 16.85
CA GLY A 98 8.67 -11.67 17.34
C GLY A 98 9.65 -12.74 16.83
N VAL A 99 10.75 -12.33 16.19
CA VAL A 99 11.85 -13.22 15.77
C VAL A 99 13.02 -13.01 16.73
N VAL A 100 13.49 -14.08 17.38
CA VAL A 100 14.69 -14.03 18.23
C VAL A 100 15.91 -14.37 17.37
N VAL A 101 16.92 -13.50 17.38
CA VAL A 101 18.19 -13.76 16.69
C VAL A 101 18.95 -14.83 17.44
N LYS A 102 19.34 -15.90 16.74
CA LYS A 102 20.06 -17.04 17.31
C LYS A 102 21.58 -16.85 17.26
N ASP A 103 22.19 -16.92 16.06
CA ASP A 103 23.65 -16.89 15.90
C ASP A 103 24.12 -15.68 15.07
N LYS A 104 23.70 -15.55 13.80
CA LYS A 104 24.14 -14.48 12.88
C LYS A 104 22.98 -13.75 12.19
N VAL A 105 23.15 -12.44 12.01
CA VAL A 105 22.30 -11.58 11.17
C VAL A 105 23.16 -10.86 10.16
N PHE A 106 22.74 -10.91 8.89
CA PHE A 106 23.33 -10.17 7.79
C PHE A 106 22.38 -9.05 7.40
N HIS A 107 22.82 -7.79 7.51
CA HIS A 107 22.00 -6.60 7.25
C HIS A 107 22.43 -5.90 5.96
N ASN A 108 21.47 -5.57 5.10
CA ASN A 108 21.64 -4.75 3.88
C ASN A 108 22.84 -5.16 2.98
N LEU A 109 23.20 -6.45 2.96
CA LEU A 109 24.30 -6.98 2.15
C LEU A 109 24.16 -6.58 0.67
N GLU A 110 25.26 -6.16 0.06
CA GLU A 110 25.26 -5.87 -1.38
C GLU A 110 25.10 -7.16 -2.20
N THR A 111 24.62 -7.01 -3.44
CA THR A 111 24.36 -8.14 -4.36
C THR A 111 25.53 -9.12 -4.47
N SER A 112 26.78 -8.64 -4.47
CA SER A 112 27.96 -9.52 -4.55
C SER A 112 28.23 -10.32 -3.27
N GLU A 113 27.76 -9.85 -2.12
CA GLU A 113 27.90 -10.50 -0.82
C GLU A 113 26.78 -11.53 -0.62
N LEU A 114 25.55 -11.18 -1.02
CA LEU A 114 24.44 -12.13 -1.12
C LEU A 114 24.82 -13.31 -2.04
N GLN A 115 25.42 -13.05 -3.21
CA GLN A 115 25.89 -14.09 -4.13
C GLN A 115 27.01 -14.96 -3.51
N LYS A 116 27.98 -14.39 -2.80
CA LYS A 116 28.97 -15.16 -2.02
C LYS A 116 28.31 -16.01 -0.92
N GLY A 117 27.22 -15.52 -0.34
CA GLY A 117 26.36 -16.24 0.61
C GLY A 117 25.43 -17.28 -0.03
N GLY A 118 25.54 -17.56 -1.34
CA GLY A 118 24.74 -18.55 -2.04
C GLY A 118 23.41 -18.04 -2.61
N ALA A 119 23.20 -16.72 -2.72
CA ALA A 119 22.06 -16.16 -3.43
C ALA A 119 22.14 -16.47 -4.93
N ALA A 120 21.10 -17.12 -5.47
CA ALA A 120 20.96 -17.41 -6.89
C ALA A 120 19.71 -16.73 -7.47
N TYR A 121 19.80 -16.28 -8.72
CA TYR A 121 18.63 -15.84 -9.47
C TYR A 121 17.70 -17.04 -9.70
N THR A 122 16.65 -17.13 -8.89
CA THR A 122 15.65 -18.20 -8.93
C THR A 122 14.73 -18.00 -10.13
N GLU A 123 14.24 -19.10 -10.73
CA GLU A 123 13.22 -19.06 -11.77
C GLU A 123 12.02 -18.20 -11.35
N ARG A 124 11.59 -17.29 -12.24
CA ARG A 124 10.49 -16.36 -11.96
C ARG A 124 9.17 -17.12 -11.99
N LEU A 125 8.52 -17.22 -10.84
CA LEU A 125 7.22 -17.87 -10.71
C LEU A 125 6.08 -16.87 -10.99
N SER A 126 4.89 -17.41 -11.25
CA SER A 126 3.67 -16.63 -11.44
C SER A 126 2.46 -17.41 -10.94
N GLY A 127 1.44 -16.70 -10.45
CA GLY A 127 0.22 -17.32 -9.93
C GLY A 127 0.40 -17.94 -8.54
N ILE A 128 1.38 -17.48 -7.74
CA ILE A 128 1.50 -17.89 -6.34
C ILE A 128 0.24 -17.45 -5.58
N PRO A 129 -0.46 -18.35 -4.86
CA PRO A 129 -1.64 -17.97 -4.08
C PRO A 129 -1.30 -16.94 -2.99
N LEU A 130 -1.91 -15.77 -3.10
CA LEU A 130 -1.93 -14.74 -2.07
C LEU A 130 -3.25 -14.84 -1.29
N HIS A 131 -3.17 -14.71 0.02
CA HIS A 131 -4.31 -14.48 0.90
C HIS A 131 -4.17 -13.08 1.51
N VAL A 132 -5.25 -12.30 1.64
CA VAL A 132 -5.15 -10.94 2.21
C VAL A 132 -6.22 -10.70 3.27
N ARG A 133 -5.79 -10.33 4.47
CA ARG A 133 -6.63 -9.86 5.56
C ARG A 133 -6.79 -8.34 5.50
N GLY A 134 -8.05 -7.90 5.51
CA GLY A 134 -8.47 -6.50 5.51
C GLY A 134 -9.65 -6.28 4.56
N ASN A 135 -10.24 -5.09 4.57
CA ASN A 135 -11.28 -4.72 3.60
C ASN A 135 -10.65 -4.47 2.23
N VAL A 136 -10.40 -5.53 1.46
CA VAL A 136 -9.73 -5.47 0.15
C VAL A 136 -10.73 -5.76 -0.97
N ILE A 137 -10.81 -4.87 -1.95
CA ILE A 137 -11.79 -4.97 -3.05
C ILE A 137 -11.18 -5.78 -4.20
N SER A 138 -10.94 -7.05 -3.92
CA SER A 138 -10.43 -8.05 -4.87
C SER A 138 -10.95 -9.43 -4.50
N GLY A 139 -11.31 -10.28 -5.47
CA GLY A 139 -11.80 -11.65 -5.25
C GLY A 139 -10.73 -12.66 -4.81
N ILE A 140 -9.84 -12.24 -3.92
CA ILE A 140 -8.72 -13.00 -3.36
C ILE A 140 -9.20 -13.67 -2.06
N PRO A 141 -8.72 -14.88 -1.70
CA PRO A 141 -9.09 -15.52 -0.44
C PRO A 141 -8.73 -14.66 0.78
N ASP A 142 -9.72 -14.40 1.64
CA ASP A 142 -9.50 -13.80 2.96
C ASP A 142 -8.80 -14.81 3.90
N VAL A 143 -8.04 -14.28 4.87
CA VAL A 143 -7.41 -15.06 5.93
C VAL A 143 -7.75 -14.44 7.29
N SER A 144 -8.48 -15.19 8.10
CA SER A 144 -8.99 -14.67 9.38
C SER A 144 -7.85 -14.22 10.31
N ARG A 145 -8.15 -13.25 11.18
CA ARG A 145 -7.24 -12.74 12.22
C ARG A 145 -6.59 -13.87 13.04
N ALA A 146 -7.31 -14.98 13.27
CA ALA A 146 -6.80 -16.15 13.98
C ALA A 146 -5.84 -16.99 13.12
N GLN A 147 -6.17 -17.26 11.86
CA GLN A 147 -5.28 -17.98 10.91
C GLN A 147 -3.99 -17.19 10.68
N PHE A 148 -4.07 -15.88 10.40
CA PHE A 148 -2.88 -15.06 10.18
C PHE A 148 -1.99 -14.98 11.44
N ALA A 149 -2.58 -14.80 12.63
CA ALA A 149 -1.81 -14.79 13.88
C ALA A 149 -1.17 -16.15 14.21
N LYS A 150 -1.82 -17.28 13.85
CA LYS A 150 -1.24 -18.63 13.98
C LYS A 150 -0.08 -18.83 13.00
N LEU A 151 -0.26 -18.46 11.73
CA LEU A 151 0.76 -18.52 10.70
C LEU A 151 1.99 -17.67 11.08
N LEU A 152 1.77 -16.42 11.50
CA LEU A 152 2.84 -15.52 11.93
C LEU A 152 3.67 -16.13 13.07
N LYS A 153 3.02 -16.68 14.11
CA LYS A 153 3.72 -17.36 15.22
C LYS A 153 4.58 -18.55 14.74
N LEU A 154 4.08 -19.35 13.81
CA LEU A 154 4.84 -20.49 13.27
C LEU A 154 6.04 -20.03 12.43
N VAL A 155 5.87 -18.97 11.63
CA VAL A 155 6.93 -18.41 10.78
C VAL A 155 7.98 -17.67 11.60
N THR A 156 7.59 -16.90 12.62
CA THR A 156 8.58 -16.21 13.47
C THR A 156 9.33 -17.19 14.38
N PHE A 157 8.67 -18.26 14.86
CA PHE A 157 9.34 -19.37 15.55
C PHE A 157 10.34 -20.10 14.64
N HIS A 158 9.95 -20.40 13.38
CA HIS A 158 10.85 -20.97 12.38
C HIS A 158 12.09 -20.08 12.17
N LEU A 159 11.89 -18.79 11.86
CA LEU A 159 12.98 -17.83 11.67
C LEU A 159 13.88 -17.71 12.92
N SER A 160 13.32 -17.84 14.13
CA SER A 160 14.09 -17.81 15.38
C SER A 160 14.97 -19.06 15.60
N SER A 161 14.75 -20.14 14.85
CA SER A 161 15.61 -21.34 14.92
C SER A 161 16.76 -21.31 13.90
N ILE A 162 16.71 -20.41 12.93
CA ILE A 162 17.69 -20.28 11.84
C ILE A 162 18.97 -19.59 12.35
N SER A 163 20.12 -20.23 12.11
CA SER A 163 21.44 -19.72 12.52
C SER A 163 21.92 -18.49 11.74
N SER A 164 21.45 -18.29 10.51
CA SER A 164 21.85 -17.18 9.64
C SER A 164 20.63 -16.50 9.05
N LEU A 165 20.22 -15.37 9.62
CA LEU A 165 19.12 -14.55 9.10
C LEU A 165 19.63 -13.45 8.18
N TYR A 166 18.93 -13.22 7.08
CA TYR A 166 19.19 -12.13 6.14
C TYR A 166 18.11 -11.07 6.29
N VAL A 167 18.52 -9.83 6.50
CA VAL A 167 17.64 -8.69 6.76
C VAL A 167 17.94 -7.56 5.79
N GLN A 168 16.91 -7.09 5.10
CA GLN A 168 17.01 -5.97 4.17
C GLN A 168 15.99 -4.91 4.55
N ASP A 169 16.47 -3.72 4.88
CA ASP A 169 15.65 -2.53 4.95
C ASP A 169 15.58 -1.84 3.59
N GLY A 170 14.43 -1.23 3.30
CA GLY A 170 14.19 -0.48 2.07
C GLY A 170 12.89 0.31 2.15
N ALA A 171 12.42 0.80 1.00
CA ALA A 171 11.21 1.60 0.90
C ALA A 171 10.35 1.21 -0.32
N VAL A 172 9.04 1.43 -0.18
CA VAL A 172 8.10 1.53 -1.30
C VAL A 172 7.71 3.00 -1.43
N GLY A 173 7.86 3.56 -2.64
CA GLY A 173 7.81 5.00 -2.91
C GLY A 173 9.22 5.58 -3.03
N SER A 174 9.50 6.28 -4.15
CA SER A 174 10.84 6.76 -4.51
C SER A 174 11.28 8.06 -3.82
N SER A 175 10.52 8.58 -2.86
CA SER A 175 10.87 9.79 -2.09
C SER A 175 10.62 9.60 -0.60
N VAL A 176 11.64 9.91 0.20
CA VAL A 176 11.64 9.80 1.68
C VAL A 176 10.49 10.57 2.36
N GLU A 177 9.94 11.57 1.68
CA GLU A 177 8.86 12.41 2.18
C GLU A 177 7.52 11.66 2.23
N CYS A 178 7.30 10.76 1.27
CA CYS A 178 6.09 9.94 1.18
C CYS A 178 6.44 8.53 0.72
N ASP A 179 7.24 7.84 1.53
CA ASP A 179 7.54 6.42 1.41
C ASP A 179 6.89 5.59 2.54
N ALA A 180 6.81 4.28 2.31
CA ALA A 180 6.54 3.29 3.33
C ALA A 180 7.83 2.46 3.54
N LYS A 181 8.47 2.59 4.71
CA LYS A 181 9.67 1.81 5.05
C LYS A 181 9.30 0.34 5.26
N VAL A 182 10.13 -0.55 4.74
CA VAL A 182 9.95 -2.01 4.73
C VAL A 182 11.17 -2.67 5.36
N ARG A 183 10.95 -3.57 6.32
CA ARG A 183 11.98 -4.51 6.80
C ARG A 183 11.67 -5.92 6.30
N VAL A 184 12.58 -6.53 5.55
CA VAL A 184 12.56 -7.94 5.18
C VAL A 184 13.34 -8.74 6.22
N ILE A 185 12.81 -9.88 6.67
CA ILE A 185 13.49 -10.85 7.54
C ILE A 185 13.36 -12.22 6.86
N SER A 186 14.48 -12.86 6.52
CA SER A 186 14.48 -14.07 5.68
C SER A 186 15.45 -15.16 6.14
N ASP A 187 15.07 -16.41 5.93
CA ASP A 187 15.96 -17.58 5.97
C ASP A 187 16.76 -17.82 4.68
N ASN A 188 16.65 -16.93 3.67
CA ASN A 188 17.12 -17.19 2.31
C ASN A 188 17.73 -15.94 1.63
N PRO A 189 19.02 -15.97 1.24
CA PRO A 189 19.69 -14.82 0.64
C PRO A 189 19.19 -14.55 -0.80
N SER A 190 18.66 -15.55 -1.50
CA SER A 190 18.05 -15.37 -2.84
C SER A 190 16.74 -14.59 -2.78
N ALA A 191 15.97 -14.76 -1.70
CA ALA A 191 14.74 -14.00 -1.48
C ALA A 191 15.04 -12.53 -1.14
N VAL A 192 16.10 -12.29 -0.36
CA VAL A 192 16.58 -10.93 -0.09
C VAL A 192 17.09 -10.26 -1.36
N LEU A 193 17.88 -10.96 -2.19
CA LEU A 193 18.33 -10.46 -3.49
C LEU A 193 17.16 -10.09 -4.43
N LEU A 194 16.05 -10.84 -4.41
CA LEU A 194 14.88 -10.50 -5.22
C LEU A 194 14.10 -9.31 -4.65
N LEU A 195 14.03 -9.15 -3.33
CA LEU A 195 13.33 -8.03 -2.68
C LEU A 195 14.13 -6.72 -2.70
N SER A 196 15.47 -6.76 -2.62
CA SER A 196 16.34 -5.59 -2.76
C SER A 196 16.33 -4.99 -4.17
N ASN A 197 15.94 -5.77 -5.18
CA ASN A 197 15.68 -5.30 -6.54
C ASN A 197 14.25 -4.75 -6.76
N ILE A 198 13.34 -4.89 -5.79
CA ILE A 198 11.96 -4.37 -5.85
C ILE A 198 11.80 -3.09 -5.03
N LEU A 199 12.43 -3.06 -3.85
CA LEU A 199 12.42 -1.95 -2.90
C LEU A 199 13.46 -0.90 -3.27
N TRP A 200 13.18 0.37 -2.97
CA TRP A 200 14.18 1.43 -3.02
C TRP A 200 15.17 1.28 -1.86
N LYS A 201 16.48 1.47 -2.13
CA LYS A 201 17.46 1.67 -1.06
C LYS A 201 17.07 2.90 -0.23
N THR A 202 17.28 2.83 1.09
CA THR A 202 17.04 3.95 2.00
C THR A 202 18.35 4.43 2.60
N PRO A 203 18.52 5.73 2.85
CA PRO A 203 19.72 6.24 3.51
C PRO A 203 19.89 5.64 4.91
N ASP A 204 21.14 5.50 5.33
CA ASP A 204 21.51 4.93 6.63
C ASP A 204 20.93 5.72 7.80
N ARG A 205 20.48 4.98 8.82
CA ARG A 205 19.73 5.52 9.96
C ARG A 205 19.83 4.61 11.17
N SER A 206 19.67 5.17 12.37
CA SER A 206 19.79 4.45 13.64
C SER A 206 18.68 3.40 13.83
N ILE A 207 19.06 2.13 13.61
CA ILE A 207 18.15 0.97 13.61
C ILE A 207 17.45 0.79 14.98
N SER A 208 18.09 1.19 16.08
CA SER A 208 17.62 1.01 17.47
C SER A 208 16.27 1.67 17.80
N HIS A 209 15.87 2.70 17.04
CA HIS A 209 14.59 3.41 17.24
C HIS A 209 13.68 3.32 16.01
N ASP A 210 14.05 2.49 15.03
CA ASP A 210 13.44 2.50 13.70
C ASP A 210 12.15 1.65 13.61
N THR A 211 11.02 2.34 13.68
CA THR A 211 9.71 1.76 13.39
C THR A 211 9.47 1.67 11.87
N CYS A 212 10.10 0.71 11.19
CA CYS A 212 9.61 0.26 9.87
C CYS A 212 8.12 -0.14 10.02
N PRO A 213 7.16 0.55 9.39
CA PRO A 213 5.75 0.18 9.54
C PRO A 213 5.49 -1.21 8.94
N LEU A 214 6.09 -1.51 7.78
CA LEU A 214 5.89 -2.77 7.08
C LEU A 214 6.98 -3.80 7.42
N THR A 215 6.59 -5.06 7.63
CA THR A 215 7.53 -6.19 7.77
C THR A 215 7.18 -7.34 6.83
N ILE A 216 8.17 -7.83 6.09
CA ILE A 216 8.09 -9.04 5.26
C ILE A 216 8.84 -10.17 5.97
N TYR A 217 8.16 -11.26 6.29
CA TYR A 217 8.75 -12.48 6.85
C TYR A 217 8.85 -13.53 5.73
N VAL A 218 10.04 -14.05 5.46
CA VAL A 218 10.27 -15.03 4.39
C VAL A 218 10.83 -16.33 4.95
N ALA A 219 9.98 -17.36 5.01
CA ALA A 219 10.35 -18.72 5.37
C ALA A 219 10.32 -19.60 4.12
N SER A 220 11.45 -19.70 3.43
CA SER A 220 11.60 -20.58 2.27
C SER A 220 11.52 -22.06 2.65
N SER A 221 11.96 -22.43 3.86
CA SER A 221 11.87 -23.78 4.39
C SER A 221 10.51 -24.06 5.08
N ILE A 222 9.45 -24.26 4.29
CA ILE A 222 8.10 -24.54 4.83
C ILE A 222 8.03 -25.94 5.49
N SER A 223 7.87 -26.00 6.82
CA SER A 223 7.47 -27.24 7.50
C SER A 223 6.02 -27.63 7.19
N ALA A 224 5.69 -28.94 7.23
CA ALA A 224 4.32 -29.42 6.95
C ALA A 224 3.25 -28.73 7.83
N ASN A 225 3.61 -28.38 9.07
CA ASN A 225 2.74 -27.66 10.00
C ASN A 225 2.40 -26.22 9.53
N VAL A 226 3.34 -25.53 8.88
CA VAL A 226 3.09 -24.21 8.27
C VAL A 226 2.22 -24.35 7.03
N ARG A 227 2.49 -25.34 6.17
CA ARG A 227 1.69 -25.62 4.96
C ARG A 227 0.22 -25.90 5.31
N ASN A 228 -0.02 -26.75 6.30
CA ASN A 228 -1.36 -27.13 6.75
C ASN A 228 -2.04 -26.03 7.60
N SER A 229 -1.34 -24.96 8.00
CA SER A 229 -1.85 -23.99 8.98
C SER A 229 -3.08 -23.18 8.51
N LEU A 230 -3.23 -23.01 7.19
CA LEU A 230 -4.38 -22.34 6.57
C LEU A 230 -5.57 -23.28 6.30
N GLY A 231 -5.38 -24.60 6.36
CA GLY A 231 -6.42 -25.61 6.11
C GLY A 231 -6.52 -26.13 4.67
N PHE A 232 -5.68 -25.65 3.75
CA PHE A 232 -5.63 -26.10 2.35
C PHE A 232 -4.43 -27.04 2.14
N GLY A 233 -4.64 -28.15 1.43
CA GLY A 233 -3.71 -29.30 1.39
C GLY A 233 -2.56 -29.19 0.39
N SER A 234 -2.54 -30.07 -0.62
CA SER A 234 -1.46 -30.18 -1.63
C SER A 234 -1.33 -28.98 -2.58
N GLN A 235 -2.20 -27.98 -2.47
CA GLN A 235 -2.34 -26.86 -3.41
C GLN A 235 -1.15 -25.87 -3.41
N TYR A 236 -0.26 -25.93 -2.42
CA TYR A 236 0.87 -25.01 -2.25
C TYR A 236 2.24 -25.67 -2.48
N ALA A 237 2.39 -26.48 -3.54
CA ALA A 237 3.65 -27.15 -3.88
C ALA A 237 4.83 -26.16 -4.03
N ASN A 238 4.60 -25.00 -4.64
CA ASN A 238 5.61 -23.94 -4.81
C ASN A 238 5.62 -22.91 -3.66
N GLY A 239 4.71 -23.02 -2.69
CA GLY A 239 4.52 -22.04 -1.62
C GLY A 239 3.27 -21.17 -1.78
N PHE A 240 3.14 -20.18 -0.90
CA PHE A 240 2.01 -19.25 -0.81
C PHE A 240 2.42 -17.95 -0.10
N ALA A 241 1.60 -16.90 -0.23
CA ALA A 241 1.76 -15.64 0.48
C ALA A 241 0.52 -15.32 1.33
N ALA A 242 0.72 -14.63 2.45
CA ALA A 242 -0.36 -14.10 3.28
C ALA A 242 -0.04 -12.67 3.72
N ALA A 243 -0.97 -11.74 3.53
CA ALA A 243 -0.82 -10.33 3.86
C ALA A 243 -1.87 -9.88 4.90
N ASP A 244 -1.49 -8.97 5.79
CA ASP A 244 -2.37 -8.37 6.79
C ASP A 244 -2.16 -6.86 6.79
N ILE A 245 -3.13 -6.11 6.26
CA ILE A 245 -3.04 -4.66 6.03
C ILE A 245 -3.10 -3.92 7.37
N GLU A 246 -3.94 -4.35 8.31
CA GLU A 246 -4.01 -3.76 9.66
C GLU A 246 -2.69 -3.92 10.42
N ARG A 247 -1.97 -5.03 10.20
CA ARG A 247 -0.65 -5.28 10.80
C ARG A 247 0.53 -4.82 9.95
N SER A 248 0.30 -4.26 8.75
CA SER A 248 1.34 -3.96 7.76
C SER A 248 2.35 -5.13 7.61
N SER A 249 1.85 -6.36 7.52
CA SER A 249 2.68 -7.56 7.59
C SER A 249 2.48 -8.46 6.37
N LEU A 250 3.56 -8.90 5.75
CA LEU A 250 3.58 -9.86 4.64
C LEU A 250 4.34 -11.12 5.06
N ILE A 251 3.76 -12.29 4.80
CA ILE A 251 4.37 -13.59 5.06
C ILE A 251 4.53 -14.30 3.72
N LEU A 252 5.75 -14.72 3.40
CA LEU A 252 6.12 -15.43 2.19
C LEU A 252 6.64 -16.82 2.56
N CYS A 253 5.92 -17.85 2.15
CA CYS A 253 6.24 -19.24 2.43
C CYS A 253 6.77 -19.92 1.15
N GLY A 254 7.91 -20.60 1.24
CA GLY A 254 8.47 -21.37 0.11
C GLY A 254 9.05 -20.48 -0.98
N LYS A 255 8.83 -20.82 -2.25
CA LYS A 255 9.28 -20.01 -3.40
C LYS A 255 8.34 -18.82 -3.69
N ALA A 256 7.43 -18.45 -2.78
CA ALA A 256 6.52 -17.32 -2.96
C ALA A 256 7.22 -15.98 -3.23
N PHE A 257 8.46 -15.82 -2.78
CA PHE A 257 9.30 -14.66 -3.07
C PHE A 257 9.72 -14.52 -4.56
N ALA A 258 9.50 -15.55 -5.40
CA ALA A 258 9.85 -15.53 -6.82
C ALA A 258 8.73 -14.98 -7.73
N ASP A 259 7.51 -14.75 -7.22
CA ASP A 259 6.43 -14.10 -7.95
C ASP A 259 6.44 -12.59 -7.73
N SER A 260 7.27 -11.90 -8.53
CA SER A 260 7.42 -10.45 -8.46
C SER A 260 6.13 -9.66 -8.68
N ALA A 261 5.13 -10.23 -9.38
CA ALA A 261 3.87 -9.54 -9.67
C ALA A 261 2.95 -9.59 -8.44
N MET A 262 2.77 -10.77 -7.86
CA MET A 262 2.08 -10.97 -6.58
C MET A 262 2.71 -10.10 -5.47
N LEU A 263 4.04 -10.06 -5.38
CA LEU A 263 4.75 -9.23 -4.40
C LEU A 263 4.46 -7.73 -4.57
N LYS A 264 4.55 -7.19 -5.79
CA LYS A 264 4.26 -5.77 -6.05
C LYS A 264 2.79 -5.45 -5.79
N GLY A 265 1.85 -6.35 -6.13
CA GLY A 265 0.44 -6.23 -5.78
C GLY A 265 0.18 -6.23 -4.26
N ALA A 266 0.79 -7.15 -3.51
CA ALA A 266 0.67 -7.22 -2.07
C ALA A 266 1.30 -6.00 -1.36
N LEU A 267 2.49 -5.57 -1.76
CA LEU A 267 3.12 -4.35 -1.26
C LEU A 267 2.32 -3.09 -1.63
N SER A 268 1.72 -3.06 -2.82
CA SER A 268 0.74 -2.04 -3.22
C SER A 268 -0.39 -1.90 -2.20
N ALA A 269 -1.01 -3.02 -1.81
CA ALA A 269 -2.10 -3.04 -0.85
C ALA A 269 -1.64 -2.63 0.56
N LEU A 270 -0.58 -3.25 1.06
CA LEU A 270 -0.06 -3.07 2.43
C LEU A 270 0.45 -1.65 2.70
N THR A 271 1.00 -0.97 1.70
CA THR A 271 1.62 0.36 1.87
C THR A 271 0.63 1.51 1.73
N ALA A 272 -0.54 1.29 1.10
CA ALA A 272 -1.51 2.35 0.85
C ALA A 272 -1.92 3.14 2.12
N PRO A 273 -2.23 2.51 3.28
CA PRO A 273 -2.57 3.26 4.50
C PRO A 273 -1.40 4.12 5.03
N VAL A 274 -0.17 3.63 4.93
CA VAL A 274 1.05 4.33 5.37
C VAL A 274 1.31 5.56 4.50
N LEU A 275 1.13 5.43 3.19
CA LEU A 275 1.30 6.53 2.23
C LEU A 275 0.22 7.59 2.41
N SER A 276 -1.05 7.20 2.58
CA SER A 276 -2.15 8.13 2.86
C SER A 276 -1.98 8.84 4.21
N ALA A 277 -1.47 8.16 5.25
CA ALA A 277 -1.14 8.79 6.54
C ALA A 277 -0.01 9.83 6.45
N ARG A 278 0.81 9.81 5.39
CA ARG A 278 1.81 10.84 5.05
C ARG A 278 1.31 11.90 4.06
N GLY A 279 0.00 11.94 3.77
CA GLY A 279 -0.57 12.88 2.80
C GLY A 279 -0.31 12.51 1.34
N GLY A 280 0.02 11.25 1.06
CA GLY A 280 0.19 10.73 -0.30
C GLY A 280 -1.12 10.24 -0.91
N LEU A 281 -1.56 10.89 -1.99
CA LEU A 281 -2.62 10.40 -2.86
C LEU A 281 -2.02 9.33 -3.80
N ARG A 282 -2.32 8.07 -3.49
CA ARG A 282 -1.88 6.89 -4.24
C ARG A 282 -2.81 6.65 -5.43
N PHE A 283 -2.28 6.57 -6.65
CA PHE A 283 -3.03 6.21 -7.85
C PHE A 283 -2.40 5.05 -8.65
N PRO A 284 -3.23 4.11 -9.17
CA PRO A 284 -2.81 3.08 -10.13
C PRO A 284 -2.61 3.69 -11.53
N GLY A 285 -1.45 4.29 -11.74
CA GLY A 285 -1.02 4.88 -13.01
C GLY A 285 0.48 4.79 -13.20
N TRP A 286 1.00 5.46 -14.22
CA TRP A 286 2.43 5.61 -14.48
C TRP A 286 2.80 7.09 -14.49
N LEU A 287 4.07 7.37 -14.28
CA LEU A 287 4.63 8.71 -14.34
C LEU A 287 5.56 8.83 -15.55
N GLN A 288 5.46 9.94 -16.27
CA GLN A 288 6.41 10.38 -17.26
C GLN A 288 7.02 11.72 -16.83
N SER A 289 8.29 11.95 -17.16
CA SER A 289 8.91 13.27 -17.09
C SER A 289 9.23 13.78 -18.50
N PHE A 290 8.92 15.04 -18.76
CA PHE A 290 9.27 15.79 -19.98
C PHE A 290 9.87 17.14 -19.55
N GLY A 291 11.17 17.34 -19.75
CA GLY A 291 11.83 18.63 -19.47
C GLY A 291 11.73 19.14 -18.02
N GLY A 292 11.43 18.26 -17.05
CA GLY A 292 11.16 18.62 -15.65
C GLY A 292 9.68 18.68 -15.27
N SER A 293 8.78 18.75 -16.26
CA SER A 293 7.32 18.63 -16.05
C SER A 293 6.91 17.16 -15.95
N ALA A 294 6.18 16.82 -14.89
CA ALA A 294 5.65 15.48 -14.68
C ALA A 294 4.26 15.33 -15.33
N VAL A 295 4.01 14.19 -15.98
CA VAL A 295 2.72 13.81 -16.57
C VAL A 295 2.25 12.50 -15.94
N LEU A 296 1.01 12.49 -15.43
CA LEU A 296 0.40 11.33 -14.78
C LEU A 296 -0.50 10.59 -15.77
N LEU A 297 -0.24 9.30 -15.96
CA LEU A 297 -0.84 8.48 -17.02
C LEU A 297 -1.70 7.34 -16.44
N PHE A 298 -2.95 7.25 -16.86
CA PHE A 298 -3.90 6.20 -16.45
C PHE A 298 -4.32 5.33 -17.63
N ALA A 299 -4.15 4.01 -17.52
CA ALA A 299 -4.43 3.05 -18.58
C ALA A 299 -4.51 1.63 -17.99
N PRO A 300 -5.11 0.63 -18.66
CA PRO A 300 -4.86 -0.77 -18.31
C PRO A 300 -3.41 -1.13 -18.61
N VAL A 301 -2.79 -1.96 -17.77
CA VAL A 301 -1.42 -2.50 -17.98
C VAL A 301 -1.24 -3.11 -19.38
N ASP A 302 -2.30 -3.74 -19.90
CA ASP A 302 -2.31 -4.38 -21.21
C ASP A 302 -2.18 -3.36 -22.38
N VAL A 303 -2.70 -2.14 -22.21
CA VAL A 303 -2.58 -1.04 -23.19
C VAL A 303 -1.18 -0.42 -23.16
N ILE A 304 -0.59 -0.23 -21.97
CA ILE A 304 0.80 0.24 -21.81
C ILE A 304 1.79 -0.72 -22.50
N LYS A 305 1.52 -2.04 -22.44
CA LYS A 305 2.27 -3.06 -23.19
C LYS A 305 2.07 -2.93 -24.71
N SER A 306 0.82 -2.76 -25.18
CA SER A 306 0.53 -2.58 -26.62
C SER A 306 1.16 -1.32 -27.21
N LEU A 307 1.19 -0.21 -26.45
CA LEU A 307 1.87 1.05 -26.83
C LEU A 307 3.40 1.01 -26.64
N LYS A 308 3.96 -0.07 -26.08
CA LYS A 308 5.40 -0.29 -25.85
C LYS A 308 6.10 0.77 -24.99
N LEU A 309 5.39 1.45 -24.09
CA LEU A 309 5.92 2.61 -23.34
C LEU A 309 6.88 2.26 -22.17
N GLN A 310 7.12 0.96 -21.93
CA GLN A 310 7.81 0.45 -20.74
C GLN A 310 9.22 1.02 -20.51
N ASP A 311 9.97 1.35 -21.56
CA ASP A 311 11.32 1.93 -21.45
C ASP A 311 11.35 3.46 -21.37
N VAL A 312 10.24 4.13 -21.69
CA VAL A 312 10.14 5.61 -21.71
C VAL A 312 9.65 6.14 -20.36
N LEU A 313 8.73 5.41 -19.74
CA LEU A 313 8.13 5.73 -18.45
C LEU A 313 9.15 5.68 -17.29
N VAL A 314 8.86 6.41 -16.20
CA VAL A 314 9.70 6.42 -14.99
C VAL A 314 9.72 5.03 -14.32
N SER A 315 8.57 4.36 -14.32
CA SER A 315 8.33 3.02 -13.77
C SER A 315 7.78 2.09 -14.85
N THR A 316 8.12 0.79 -14.82
CA THR A 316 7.43 -0.26 -15.58
C THR A 316 6.10 -0.64 -14.96
N ASP A 317 6.05 -0.62 -13.63
CA ASP A 317 4.93 -1.09 -12.82
C ASP A 317 4.00 0.07 -12.46
N SER A 318 2.70 -0.21 -12.39
CA SER A 318 1.69 0.77 -12.01
C SER A 318 1.81 1.14 -10.54
N GLY A 319 1.72 2.44 -10.24
CA GLY A 319 1.77 2.97 -8.89
C GLY A 319 2.54 4.28 -8.81
N VAL A 320 1.79 5.38 -8.76
CA VAL A 320 2.28 6.73 -8.48
C VAL A 320 1.70 7.19 -7.15
N VAL A 321 2.49 7.94 -6.38
CA VAL A 321 2.01 8.70 -5.22
C VAL A 321 2.22 10.18 -5.50
N VAL A 322 1.17 10.98 -5.32
CA VAL A 322 1.22 12.44 -5.43
C VAL A 322 1.03 13.04 -4.04
N SER A 323 1.96 13.89 -3.60
CA SER A 323 1.91 14.60 -2.32
C SER A 323 2.06 16.10 -2.56
N SER A 324 1.79 16.93 -1.55
CA SER A 324 1.89 18.40 -1.65
C SER A 324 3.23 18.92 -2.17
N LYS A 325 4.30 18.12 -2.08
CA LYS A 325 5.66 18.46 -2.50
C LYS A 325 6.05 17.96 -3.90
N GLY A 326 5.34 16.99 -4.47
CA GLY A 326 5.72 16.38 -5.74
C GLY A 326 5.03 15.06 -6.05
N SER A 327 5.64 14.25 -6.90
CA SER A 327 5.20 12.87 -7.19
C SER A 327 6.35 11.87 -7.09
N ASN A 328 6.03 10.62 -6.76
CA ASN A 328 7.00 9.52 -6.64
C ASN A 328 6.41 8.21 -7.19
N VAL A 329 7.28 7.23 -7.48
CA VAL A 329 6.86 5.90 -7.98
C VAL A 329 7.13 4.81 -6.96
N LEU A 330 6.24 3.81 -6.88
CA LEU A 330 6.28 2.82 -5.79
C LEU A 330 7.51 1.90 -5.81
N PHE A 331 7.92 1.45 -7.00
CA PHE A 331 8.89 0.35 -7.16
C PHE A 331 10.08 0.77 -8.04
N ALA A 332 11.24 0.18 -7.79
CA ALA A 332 12.42 0.37 -8.62
C ALA A 332 12.27 -0.34 -9.98
N THR A 333 12.79 0.30 -11.04
CA THR A 333 12.86 -0.25 -12.41
C THR A 333 14.24 -0.78 -12.78
N LYS A 334 15.27 -0.05 -12.37
CA LYS A 334 16.71 -0.27 -12.61
C LYS A 334 17.44 0.32 -11.39
N ALA A 335 18.77 0.18 -11.32
CA ALA A 335 19.59 0.96 -10.38
C ALA A 335 19.52 2.46 -10.72
N ARG A 336 18.50 3.13 -10.19
CA ARG A 336 18.28 4.58 -10.18
C ARG A 336 18.22 4.99 -8.71
N GLU A 337 18.70 6.19 -8.38
CA GLU A 337 18.53 6.73 -7.04
C GLU A 337 17.05 7.03 -6.74
N PRO A 338 16.62 7.01 -5.46
CA PRO A 338 15.30 7.47 -5.06
C PRO A 338 15.11 8.94 -5.44
N ASN A 339 14.20 9.21 -6.37
CA ASN A 339 13.91 10.55 -6.87
C ASN A 339 12.47 11.01 -6.53
N LEU A 340 12.36 12.27 -6.14
CA LEU A 340 11.12 13.04 -6.14
C LEU A 340 10.97 13.76 -7.49
N PHE A 341 9.82 13.63 -8.12
CA PHE A 341 9.44 14.35 -9.32
C PHE A 341 8.53 15.53 -8.96
N THR A 342 8.34 16.48 -9.88
CA THR A 342 7.38 17.58 -9.73
C THR A 342 5.94 17.06 -9.53
N ARG A 343 5.02 17.91 -9.04
CA ARG A 343 3.58 17.57 -9.08
C ARG A 343 3.15 17.45 -10.55
N PRO A 344 2.30 16.48 -10.92
CA PRO A 344 1.89 16.30 -12.31
C PRO A 344 1.21 17.55 -12.89
N THR A 345 1.85 18.19 -13.86
CA THR A 345 1.34 19.41 -14.53
C THR A 345 0.24 19.09 -15.54
N GLN A 346 0.05 17.81 -15.87
CA GLN A 346 -0.97 17.31 -16.79
C GLN A 346 -1.37 15.88 -16.40
N VAL A 347 -2.65 15.54 -16.56
CA VAL A 347 -3.17 14.17 -16.39
C VAL A 347 -3.69 13.65 -17.73
N ILE A 348 -3.35 12.40 -18.04
CA ILE A 348 -3.75 11.74 -19.29
C ILE A 348 -4.41 10.41 -18.96
N ILE A 349 -5.67 10.29 -19.36
CA ILE A 349 -6.44 9.07 -19.31
C ILE A 349 -6.37 8.44 -20.69
N VAL A 350 -5.94 7.19 -20.76
CA VAL A 350 -5.86 6.40 -21.98
C VAL A 350 -7.00 5.41 -22.00
N SER A 351 -7.73 5.44 -23.10
CA SER A 351 -8.75 4.45 -23.43
C SER A 351 -8.37 3.77 -24.75
N SER A 352 -8.97 2.63 -25.05
CA SER A 352 -8.90 2.00 -26.37
C SER A 352 -10.32 1.84 -26.87
N ASP A 353 -10.62 2.41 -28.02
CA ASP A 353 -11.93 2.24 -28.64
C ASP A 353 -11.78 1.95 -30.14
N SER A 354 -12.12 0.72 -30.51
CA SER A 354 -12.19 0.26 -31.90
C SER A 354 -13.50 0.64 -32.61
N THR A 355 -14.49 1.23 -31.91
CA THR A 355 -15.79 1.62 -32.49
C THR A 355 -15.79 3.02 -33.11
N TYR A 356 -14.73 3.80 -32.88
CA TYR A 356 -14.60 5.21 -33.27
C TYR A 356 -15.66 6.12 -32.65
N ALA A 357 -16.19 5.75 -31.48
CA ALA A 357 -17.02 6.59 -30.64
C ALA A 357 -16.18 7.56 -29.80
N LEU A 358 -14.95 7.19 -29.42
CA LEU A 358 -13.99 8.12 -28.81
C LEU A 358 -13.14 8.81 -29.89
N PRO A 359 -13.06 10.16 -29.90
CA PRO A 359 -12.12 10.88 -30.76
C PRO A 359 -10.67 10.59 -30.33
N ALA A 360 -9.71 10.94 -31.18
CA ALA A 360 -8.29 10.73 -30.91
C ALA A 360 -7.84 11.37 -29.59
N VAL A 361 -8.29 12.61 -29.32
CA VAL A 361 -8.07 13.32 -28.06
C VAL A 361 -9.32 14.12 -27.67
N SER A 362 -9.67 14.13 -26.38
CA SER A 362 -10.62 15.07 -25.76
C SER A 362 -9.98 15.78 -24.58
N LYS A 363 -10.24 17.08 -24.39
CA LYS A 363 -10.00 17.75 -23.10
C LYS A 363 -11.17 17.42 -22.16
N LEU A 364 -10.87 17.04 -20.91
CA LEU A 364 -11.87 16.65 -19.92
C LEU A 364 -12.01 17.70 -18.82
N SER A 365 -13.22 17.85 -18.28
CA SER A 365 -13.43 18.43 -16.95
C SER A 365 -13.01 17.45 -15.85
N PRO A 366 -12.71 17.91 -14.61
CA PRO A 366 -12.39 17.02 -13.49
C PRO A 366 -13.43 15.93 -13.23
N GLY A 367 -14.73 16.25 -13.41
CA GLY A 367 -15.83 15.30 -13.25
C GLY A 367 -15.83 14.18 -14.30
N GLN A 368 -15.58 14.54 -15.57
CA GLN A 368 -15.43 13.56 -16.65
C GLN A 368 -14.16 12.72 -16.48
N ALA A 369 -13.05 13.33 -16.05
CA ALA A 369 -11.82 12.62 -15.76
C ALA A 369 -12.03 11.54 -14.68
N ALA A 370 -12.69 11.90 -13.57
CA ALA A 370 -13.02 10.95 -12.52
C ALA A 370 -14.01 9.86 -12.98
N TYR A 371 -14.99 10.20 -13.84
CA TYR A 371 -15.93 9.22 -14.43
C TYR A 371 -15.23 8.22 -15.37
N HIS A 372 -14.36 8.70 -16.27
CA HIS A 372 -13.57 7.82 -17.16
C HIS A 372 -12.58 6.95 -16.37
N PHE A 373 -11.92 7.51 -15.34
CA PHE A 373 -11.04 6.75 -14.45
C PHE A 373 -11.81 5.68 -13.64
N LEU A 374 -12.98 6.01 -13.08
CA LEU A 374 -13.83 5.06 -12.35
C LEU A 374 -14.39 3.95 -13.25
N ALA A 375 -14.61 4.23 -14.54
CA ALA A 375 -15.01 3.23 -15.53
C ALA A 375 -13.85 2.33 -15.96
N GLY A 376 -12.68 2.93 -16.25
CA GLY A 376 -11.51 2.25 -16.79
C GLY A 376 -11.80 1.45 -18.06
N TYR A 377 -12.45 2.08 -19.02
CA TYR A 377 -12.93 1.45 -20.26
C TYR A 377 -11.80 1.21 -21.28
N CYS A 378 -11.78 0.01 -21.88
CA CYS A 378 -11.03 -0.33 -23.08
C CYS A 378 -11.74 -1.44 -23.88
N ASP A 379 -12.06 -1.18 -25.15
CA ASP A 379 -12.62 -2.12 -26.14
C ASP A 379 -13.76 -3.00 -25.58
N GLY A 380 -14.80 -2.36 -25.04
CA GLY A 380 -15.97 -3.02 -24.47
C GLY A 380 -15.79 -3.55 -23.03
N LYS A 381 -14.56 -3.62 -22.52
CA LYS A 381 -14.26 -4.04 -21.15
C LYS A 381 -14.12 -2.83 -20.23
N PHE A 382 -14.43 -3.02 -18.95
CA PHE A 382 -14.33 -2.00 -17.91
C PHE A 382 -13.50 -2.53 -16.73
N ILE A 383 -12.47 -1.80 -16.33
CA ILE A 383 -11.53 -2.15 -15.26
C ILE A 383 -11.46 -0.94 -14.31
N PRO A 384 -12.36 -0.82 -13.32
CA PRO A 384 -12.49 0.38 -12.49
C PRO A 384 -11.18 0.83 -11.83
N ALA A 385 -10.88 2.13 -11.92
CA ALA A 385 -9.61 2.69 -11.47
C ALA A 385 -8.38 1.96 -12.08
N TYR A 386 -8.51 1.38 -13.27
CA TYR A 386 -7.47 0.70 -14.07
C TYR A 386 -6.71 -0.47 -13.42
N SER A 387 -6.98 -0.83 -12.16
CA SER A 387 -6.30 -1.89 -11.42
C SER A 387 -7.12 -3.19 -11.36
N LYS A 388 -6.40 -4.31 -11.21
CA LYS A 388 -6.93 -5.64 -10.87
C LYS A 388 -6.29 -6.20 -9.59
N ASP A 389 -5.35 -5.46 -9.00
CA ASP A 389 -4.55 -5.85 -7.84
C ASP A 389 -5.35 -5.69 -6.54
N PRO A 390 -4.94 -6.35 -5.43
CA PRO A 390 -5.51 -6.05 -4.12
C PRO A 390 -5.33 -4.56 -3.79
N SER A 391 -6.44 -3.91 -3.43
CA SER A 391 -6.48 -2.53 -2.96
C SER A 391 -7.39 -2.44 -1.72
N PRO A 392 -6.91 -1.83 -0.61
CA PRO A 392 -7.78 -1.42 0.50
C PRO A 392 -8.54 -0.12 0.20
N LEU A 393 -8.20 0.57 -0.89
CA LEU A 393 -8.87 1.79 -1.34
C LEU A 393 -9.94 1.43 -2.37
N ASP A 394 -11.16 1.89 -2.11
CA ASP A 394 -12.31 1.71 -3.00
C ASP A 394 -12.16 2.54 -4.31
N PRO A 395 -12.56 2.01 -5.49
CA PRO A 395 -12.48 2.75 -6.74
C PRO A 395 -13.22 4.10 -6.75
N ILE A 396 -14.36 4.25 -6.06
CA ILE A 396 -15.05 5.55 -5.94
C ILE A 396 -14.24 6.48 -5.05
N ALA A 397 -13.66 5.99 -3.95
CA ALA A 397 -12.76 6.78 -3.10
C ALA A 397 -11.51 7.27 -3.85
N LEU A 398 -10.91 6.42 -4.70
CA LEU A 398 -9.82 6.80 -5.60
C LEU A 398 -10.26 7.84 -6.64
N ALA A 399 -11.44 7.67 -7.25
CA ALA A 399 -11.98 8.62 -8.22
C ALA A 399 -12.35 9.97 -7.58
N ASN A 400 -12.85 9.99 -6.34
CA ASN A 400 -13.06 11.20 -5.54
C ASN A 400 -11.74 11.90 -5.21
N SER A 401 -10.70 11.14 -4.84
CA SER A 401 -9.36 11.70 -4.60
C SER A 401 -8.77 12.32 -5.87
N LEU A 402 -8.99 11.70 -7.03
CA LEU A 402 -8.59 12.26 -8.32
C LEU A 402 -9.40 13.53 -8.66
N PHE A 403 -10.71 13.51 -8.45
CA PHE A 403 -11.59 14.67 -8.68
C PHE A 403 -11.17 15.89 -7.86
N SER A 404 -10.92 15.71 -6.56
CA SER A 404 -10.44 16.77 -5.67
C SER A 404 -9.08 17.30 -6.12
N TYR A 405 -8.10 16.41 -6.36
CA TYR A 405 -6.77 16.78 -6.87
C TYR A 405 -6.86 17.63 -8.14
N LEU A 406 -7.61 17.18 -9.14
CA LEU A 406 -7.78 17.89 -10.42
C LEU A 406 -8.46 19.25 -10.28
N LYS A 407 -9.32 19.42 -9.27
CA LYS A 407 -10.03 20.66 -8.97
C LYS A 407 -9.18 21.64 -8.15
N GLU A 408 -8.36 21.14 -7.24
CA GLU A 408 -7.48 21.92 -6.36
C GLU A 408 -6.27 22.46 -7.12
N ASP A 409 -5.60 21.62 -7.91
CA ASP A 409 -4.43 22.03 -8.73
C ASP A 409 -4.83 22.60 -10.11
N ASN A 410 -6.13 22.62 -10.45
CA ASN A 410 -6.64 23.00 -11.78
C ASN A 410 -5.94 22.24 -12.92
N THR A 411 -5.57 20.98 -12.70
CA THR A 411 -4.66 20.25 -13.60
C THR A 411 -5.34 19.94 -14.94
N PRO A 412 -4.79 20.38 -16.08
CA PRO A 412 -5.37 20.09 -17.38
C PRO A 412 -5.36 18.58 -17.63
N THR A 413 -6.54 18.04 -17.98
CA THR A 413 -6.75 16.60 -18.13
C THR A 413 -7.28 16.25 -19.51
N TYR A 414 -6.77 15.16 -20.09
CA TYR A 414 -7.11 14.71 -21.43
C TYR A 414 -7.47 13.23 -21.47
N LEU A 415 -8.40 12.87 -22.34
CA LEU A 415 -8.65 11.50 -22.79
C LEU A 415 -7.92 11.30 -24.12
N ILE A 416 -7.14 10.23 -24.27
CA ILE A 416 -6.55 9.83 -25.55
C ILE A 416 -7.10 8.45 -25.94
N ASN A 417 -7.60 8.31 -27.17
CA ASN A 417 -7.88 7.00 -27.75
C ASN A 417 -6.56 6.41 -28.27
N ALA A 418 -6.06 5.36 -27.63
CA ALA A 418 -4.87 4.62 -28.02
C ALA A 418 -5.01 3.88 -29.37
N LYS A 419 -6.19 3.91 -29.99
CA LYS A 419 -6.45 3.28 -31.29
C LYS A 419 -6.79 4.29 -32.36
N SER A 420 -6.22 4.07 -33.54
CA SER A 420 -6.56 4.73 -34.80
C SER A 420 -6.70 3.66 -35.89
N SER A 421 -7.73 3.77 -36.74
CA SER A 421 -8.09 2.75 -37.74
C SER A 421 -8.14 1.31 -37.18
N GLY A 422 -8.65 1.15 -35.94
CA GLY A 422 -8.75 -0.14 -35.22
C GLY A 422 -7.43 -0.71 -34.66
N LYS A 423 -6.28 -0.15 -35.06
CA LYS A 423 -4.94 -0.56 -34.60
C LYS A 423 -4.47 0.36 -33.47
N TYR A 424 -3.57 -0.14 -32.61
CA TYR A 424 -2.88 0.72 -31.66
C TYR A 424 -1.96 1.69 -32.41
N ILE A 425 -1.92 2.94 -31.94
CA ILE A 425 -0.93 3.95 -32.37
C ILE A 425 0.48 3.53 -31.91
N ASP A 426 1.52 3.97 -32.63
CA ASP A 426 2.90 3.69 -32.20
C ASP A 426 3.27 4.48 -30.93
N GLY A 427 4.14 3.90 -30.11
CA GLY A 427 4.60 4.53 -28.88
C GLY A 427 5.25 5.90 -29.11
N LYS A 428 6.01 6.09 -30.20
CA LYS A 428 6.62 7.40 -30.51
C LYS A 428 5.58 8.45 -30.87
N GLU A 429 4.54 8.05 -31.59
CA GLU A 429 3.44 8.94 -31.96
C GLU A 429 2.58 9.31 -30.75
N PHE A 430 2.36 8.36 -29.83
CA PHE A 430 1.74 8.64 -28.54
C PHE A 430 2.53 9.67 -27.72
N MET A 431 3.86 9.54 -27.63
CA MET A 431 4.67 10.52 -26.89
C MET A 431 4.65 11.91 -27.54
N ARG A 432 4.70 12.01 -28.89
CA ARG A 432 4.51 13.28 -29.61
C ARG A 432 3.17 13.93 -29.32
N LEU A 433 2.08 13.16 -29.22
CA LEU A 433 0.78 13.70 -28.84
C LEU A 433 0.82 14.31 -27.42
N ILE A 434 1.56 13.71 -26.48
CA ILE A 434 1.76 14.30 -25.15
C ILE A 434 2.59 15.59 -25.23
N GLU A 435 3.67 15.62 -26.02
CA GLU A 435 4.49 16.82 -26.22
C GLU A 435 3.66 17.98 -26.82
N VAL A 436 2.79 17.70 -27.79
CA VAL A 436 1.85 18.68 -28.35
C VAL A 436 0.83 19.13 -27.29
N LEU A 437 0.32 18.22 -26.45
CA LEU A 437 -0.59 18.56 -25.36
C LEU A 437 0.05 19.43 -24.26
N LEU A 438 1.34 19.25 -23.99
CA LEU A 438 2.09 20.14 -23.10
C LEU A 438 2.25 21.56 -23.70
N SER A 439 2.24 21.69 -25.03
CA SER A 439 2.25 22.98 -25.72
C SER A 439 0.88 23.69 -25.82
N ASN A 440 -0.19 23.09 -25.29
CA ASN A 440 -1.60 23.56 -25.37
C ASN A 440 -2.20 23.71 -26.79
N ASN A 441 -1.50 23.34 -27.86
CA ASN A 441 -1.95 23.51 -29.25
C ASN A 441 -2.96 22.43 -29.71
N LEU A 442 -4.19 22.49 -29.19
CA LEU A 442 -5.32 21.64 -29.62
C LEU A 442 -6.32 22.43 -30.48
N PRO A 443 -6.65 21.99 -31.71
CA PRO A 443 -7.79 22.52 -32.45
C PRO A 443 -9.11 22.00 -31.84
N ASP A 444 -10.01 22.91 -31.45
CA ASP A 444 -11.35 22.52 -30.96
C ASP A 444 -12.18 21.92 -32.10
N ARG A 445 -12.71 20.71 -31.88
CA ARG A 445 -13.46 19.96 -32.89
C ARG A 445 -14.55 19.11 -32.25
N LYS A 446 -15.78 19.61 -32.32
CA LYS A 446 -16.97 18.95 -31.78
C LYS A 446 -17.58 18.02 -32.84
N SER A 447 -17.86 16.78 -32.46
CA SER A 447 -18.58 15.82 -33.28
C SER A 447 -19.51 14.98 -32.40
N GLU A 448 -20.81 15.19 -32.52
CA GLU A 448 -21.81 14.30 -31.95
C GLU A 448 -22.16 13.22 -32.98
N ASP A 449 -21.92 11.97 -32.61
CA ASP A 449 -22.12 10.79 -33.46
C ASP A 449 -22.95 9.76 -32.66
N ILE A 450 -23.84 9.03 -33.34
CA ILE A 450 -24.73 8.03 -32.73
C ILE A 450 -23.93 7.00 -31.89
N ARG A 451 -22.71 6.68 -32.32
CA ARG A 451 -21.77 5.78 -31.63
C ARG A 451 -21.33 6.32 -30.25
N VAL A 452 -21.23 7.64 -30.08
CA VAL A 452 -20.98 8.29 -28.78
C VAL A 452 -22.16 8.03 -27.84
N GLY A 453 -23.39 8.12 -28.34
CA GLY A 453 -24.61 7.83 -27.58
C GLY A 453 -24.65 6.40 -27.05
N GLU A 454 -24.33 5.42 -27.91
CA GLU A 454 -24.18 4.03 -27.48
C GLU A 454 -23.11 3.84 -26.41
N LEU A 455 -21.92 4.45 -26.59
CA LEU A 455 -20.82 4.30 -25.64
C LEU A 455 -21.16 4.92 -24.28
N LYS A 456 -21.77 6.11 -24.29
CA LYS A 456 -22.32 6.78 -23.09
C LYS A 456 -23.36 5.91 -22.38
N GLY A 457 -24.21 5.21 -23.14
CA GLY A 457 -25.13 4.20 -22.62
C GLY A 457 -24.42 3.01 -21.95
N LYS A 458 -23.39 2.46 -22.59
CA LYS A 458 -22.57 1.34 -22.06
C LYS A 458 -21.86 1.73 -20.76
N TYR A 459 -21.25 2.92 -20.70
CA TYR A 459 -20.66 3.49 -19.48
C TYR A 459 -21.69 3.66 -18.36
N LYS A 460 -22.83 4.30 -18.65
CA LYS A 460 -23.89 4.54 -17.66
C LYS A 460 -24.42 3.24 -17.08
N SER A 461 -24.71 2.25 -17.94
CA SER A 461 -25.14 0.92 -17.53
C SER A 461 -24.13 0.26 -16.59
N PHE A 462 -22.85 0.19 -16.98
CA PHE A 462 -21.80 -0.41 -16.15
C PHE A 462 -21.66 0.27 -14.78
N LEU A 463 -21.54 1.60 -14.74
CA LEU A 463 -21.33 2.34 -13.49
C LEU A 463 -22.57 2.36 -12.59
N SER A 464 -23.78 2.50 -13.14
CA SER A 464 -25.02 2.41 -12.36
C SER A 464 -25.26 1.00 -11.81
N ASN A 465 -24.92 -0.05 -12.56
CA ASN A 465 -25.06 -1.42 -12.07
C ASN A 465 -24.01 -1.79 -11.00
N LYS A 466 -22.79 -1.24 -11.10
CA LYS A 466 -21.69 -1.56 -10.16
C LYS A 466 -21.66 -0.69 -8.90
N PHE A 467 -21.98 0.60 -9.02
CA PHE A 467 -21.85 1.58 -7.93
C PHE A 467 -23.18 2.26 -7.55
N GLY A 468 -24.16 2.27 -8.45
CA GLY A 468 -25.52 2.72 -8.17
C GLY A 468 -25.60 4.09 -7.49
N LYS A 469 -26.23 4.14 -6.31
CA LYS A 469 -26.43 5.35 -5.51
C LYS A 469 -25.15 5.99 -4.94
N TYR A 470 -24.00 5.32 -5.06
CA TYR A 470 -22.72 5.82 -4.55
C TYR A 470 -21.90 6.60 -5.60
N LEU A 471 -22.37 6.65 -6.86
CA LEU A 471 -21.76 7.47 -7.91
C LEU A 471 -22.04 8.98 -7.66
N PRO A 472 -21.00 9.84 -7.59
CA PRO A 472 -21.18 11.29 -7.47
C PRO A 472 -21.95 11.91 -8.63
N LYS A 473 -22.64 13.02 -8.39
CA LYS A 473 -23.47 13.71 -9.42
C LYS A 473 -22.60 14.45 -10.44
N GLU A 474 -21.41 14.83 -10.01
CA GLU A 474 -20.36 15.52 -10.75
C GLU A 474 -19.68 14.61 -11.78
N PHE A 475 -19.82 13.28 -11.65
CA PHE A 475 -19.14 12.31 -12.51
C PHE A 475 -20.06 11.95 -13.68
N SER A 476 -19.70 12.44 -14.87
CA SER A 476 -20.48 12.30 -16.11
C SER A 476 -19.59 11.97 -17.31
N PHE A 477 -20.21 11.55 -18.42
CA PHE A 477 -19.59 11.41 -19.74
C PHE A 477 -19.81 12.69 -20.53
#